data_AF-A0AAD5KA19-F1
#
_entry.id   AF-A0AAD5KA19-F1
#
_cell.length_a   1.000
_cell.length_b   1.000
_cell.length_c   1.000
_cell.angle_alpha   90.00
_cell.angle_beta   90.00
_cell.angle_gamma   90.00
#
_symmetry.space_group_name_H-M   'P 1'
#
loop_
_entity.id
_entity.type
_entity.pdbx_description
1 polymer ?
#
loop_
_entity_poly.entity_id
_entity_poly.type
_entity_poly.pdbx_seq_one_letter_code
_entity_poly.pdbx_strand_id
1 'polypeptide(L)'
;MMLFKLFQTHTTYDGLAMDVSEGTAQGSVIAVLVVALILAIPSRGIIFGKARNIRSISFKETLNFVKKYHGYVMSFGTVYNFHYHPASHRNKYWVLLLEAWVFIHGTLTAVIQPGTNWQIFSYGFAILFLVNQIYDTPIPKRHPWFLATLYALFSVAVALGFRQNHAYYKMTFIPIAQYLCLLTCIGIGMATSMLAKRLKYYYLQRMLIVFVYIGMASGVTIGLAIVLAGNLKVYNDY
;
A
#
# COMPACT_ATOMS: atom_id res chain seq x y z
N MET A 1 -0.86 11.06 -18.33
CA MET A 1 -1.05 9.59 -18.16
C MET A 1 -2.15 9.06 -19.07
N MET A 2 -3.43 9.41 -18.87
CA MET A 2 -4.53 8.88 -19.69
C MET A 2 -4.38 9.15 -21.20
N LEU A 3 -4.03 10.38 -21.59
CA LEU A 3 -3.78 10.75 -23.00
C LEU A 3 -2.59 10.01 -23.63
N PHE A 4 -1.51 9.83 -22.87
CA PHE A 4 -0.34 9.08 -23.33
C PHE A 4 -0.70 7.60 -23.53
N LYS A 5 -1.47 7.01 -22.62
CA LYS A 5 -1.90 5.61 -22.74
C LYS A 5 -2.86 5.40 -23.91
N LEU A 6 -3.79 6.34 -24.12
CA LEU A 6 -4.63 6.36 -25.33
C LEU A 6 -3.77 6.43 -26.60
N PHE A 7 -2.81 7.35 -26.65
CA PHE A 7 -1.92 7.48 -27.80
C PHE A 7 -1.05 6.23 -28.01
N GLN A 8 -0.47 5.67 -26.96
CA GLN A 8 0.31 4.44 -26.99
C GLN A 8 -0.54 3.28 -27.48
N THR A 9 -1.73 3.05 -26.93
CA THR A 9 -2.62 1.95 -27.34
C THR A 9 -3.11 2.13 -28.78
N HIS A 10 -3.26 3.36 -29.28
CA HIS A 10 -3.63 3.62 -30.68
C HIS A 10 -2.46 3.54 -31.67
N THR A 11 -1.22 3.77 -31.22
CA THR A 11 -0.02 3.71 -32.09
C THR A 11 0.73 2.39 -31.99
N THR A 12 0.66 1.71 -30.84
CA THR A 12 1.32 0.43 -30.56
C THR A 12 0.30 -0.53 -29.95
N TYR A 13 0.14 -1.70 -30.57
CA TYR A 13 -0.69 -2.77 -30.03
C TYR A 13 0.08 -3.54 -28.96
N ASP A 14 -0.32 -3.40 -27.70
CA ASP A 14 0.23 -4.18 -26.59
C ASP A 14 -0.70 -5.35 -26.25
N GLY A 15 -0.62 -6.41 -27.06
CA GLY A 15 -1.43 -7.61 -26.90
C GLY A 15 -1.10 -8.41 -25.63
N LEU A 16 0.13 -8.28 -25.11
CA LEU A 16 0.59 -9.00 -23.92
C LEU A 16 0.05 -8.40 -22.62
N ALA A 17 -0.44 -7.16 -22.65
CA ALA A 17 -1.05 -6.52 -21.48
C ALA A 17 -2.23 -7.31 -20.90
N MET A 18 -2.95 -8.08 -21.74
CA MET A 18 -4.05 -8.95 -21.29
C MET A 18 -3.56 -10.18 -20.51
N ASP A 19 -2.32 -10.63 -20.75
CA ASP A 19 -1.74 -11.83 -20.14
C ASP A 19 -0.99 -11.51 -18.82
N VAL A 20 -0.86 -10.22 -18.48
CA VAL A 20 -0.25 -9.79 -17.21
C VAL A 20 -1.23 -10.04 -16.07
N SER A 21 -0.78 -10.77 -15.05
CA SER A 21 -1.59 -11.05 -13.87
C SER A 21 -2.03 -9.76 -13.15
N GLU A 22 -3.33 -9.66 -12.85
CA GLU A 22 -3.84 -8.57 -12.01
C GLU A 22 -3.18 -8.59 -10.61
N GLY A 23 -2.86 -9.77 -10.09
CA GLY A 23 -2.25 -9.95 -8.78
C GLY A 23 -0.85 -9.32 -8.68
N THR A 24 -0.05 -9.37 -9.76
CA THR A 24 1.28 -8.73 -9.77
C THR A 24 1.17 -7.21 -9.85
N ALA A 25 0.18 -6.68 -10.57
CA ALA A 25 -0.14 -5.24 -10.58
C ALA A 25 -0.60 -4.76 -9.20
N GLN A 26 -1.55 -5.47 -8.58
CA GLN A 26 -2.02 -5.17 -7.22
C GLN A 26 -0.88 -5.25 -6.20
N GLY A 27 -0.02 -6.27 -6.28
CA GLY A 27 1.14 -6.44 -5.39
C GLY A 27 2.13 -5.28 -5.47
N SER A 28 2.41 -4.76 -6.68
CA SER A 28 3.29 -3.60 -6.86
C SER A 28 2.73 -2.32 -6.21
N VAL A 29 1.40 -2.11 -6.29
CA VAL A 29 0.72 -0.98 -5.64
C VAL A 29 0.80 -1.12 -4.12
N ILE A 30 0.52 -2.31 -3.58
CA ILE A 30 0.62 -2.58 -2.13
C ILE A 30 2.05 -2.30 -1.65
N ALA A 31 3.08 -2.75 -2.38
CA ALA A 31 4.47 -2.50 -2.02
C ALA A 31 4.81 -0.99 -1.93
N VAL A 32 4.39 -0.20 -2.92
CA VAL A 32 4.54 1.26 -2.93
C VAL A 32 3.81 1.92 -1.75
N LEU A 33 2.57 1.50 -1.50
CA LEU A 33 1.75 2.03 -0.42
C LEU A 33 2.31 1.68 0.96
N VAL A 34 2.85 0.47 1.16
CA VAL A 34 3.51 0.06 2.42
C VAL A 34 4.75 0.91 2.67
N VAL A 35 5.58 1.13 1.66
CA VAL A 35 6.76 2.01 1.76
C VAL A 35 6.33 3.45 2.11
N ALA A 36 5.30 3.98 1.43
CA ALA A 36 4.75 5.29 1.74
C ALA A 36 4.19 5.38 3.18
N LEU A 37 3.54 4.32 3.67
CA LEU A 37 3.09 4.23 5.06
C LEU A 37 4.27 4.33 6.03
N ILE A 38 5.30 3.49 5.87
CA ILE A 38 6.47 3.48 6.76
C ILE A 38 7.12 4.86 6.83
N LEU A 39 7.33 5.50 5.68
CA LEU A 39 7.95 6.82 5.60
C LEU A 39 7.15 7.92 6.32
N ALA A 40 5.83 7.79 6.35
CA ALA A 40 4.93 8.77 6.93
C ALA A 40 4.57 8.51 8.39
N ILE A 41 4.87 7.33 8.96
CA ILE A 41 4.62 7.03 10.39
C ILE A 41 5.03 8.17 11.33
N PRO A 42 6.22 8.80 11.18
CA PRO A 42 6.62 9.89 12.08
C PRO A 42 5.70 11.12 12.05
N SER A 43 5.00 11.38 10.94
CA SER A 43 4.13 12.54 10.79
C SER A 43 2.67 12.24 11.12
N ARG A 44 2.12 11.15 10.55
CA ARG A 44 0.70 10.79 10.69
C ARG A 44 0.43 9.75 11.77
N GLY A 45 1.35 8.84 12.03
CA GLY A 45 1.15 7.68 12.91
C GLY A 45 0.83 6.40 12.13
N ILE A 46 0.50 5.33 12.83
CA ILE A 46 0.13 4.05 12.21
C ILE A 46 -1.37 3.98 11.95
N ILE A 47 -2.17 4.47 12.90
CA ILE A 47 -3.64 4.38 12.85
C ILE A 47 -4.27 5.54 13.62
N PHE A 48 -5.26 6.22 13.05
CA PHE A 48 -6.01 7.33 13.65
C PHE A 48 -5.15 8.44 14.27
N GLY A 49 -4.01 8.76 13.66
CA GLY A 49 -3.10 9.75 14.23
C GLY A 49 -2.20 9.22 15.36
N LYS A 50 -2.35 7.97 15.81
CA LYS A 50 -1.67 7.39 16.98
C LYS A 50 -0.39 6.63 16.58
N ALA A 51 0.45 6.33 17.57
CA ALA A 51 1.73 5.62 17.41
C ALA A 51 2.77 6.34 16.51
N ARG A 52 2.79 7.69 16.53
CA ARG A 52 3.75 8.52 15.78
C ARG A 52 5.21 8.39 16.25
N ASN A 53 5.40 8.16 17.54
CA ASN A 53 6.69 8.33 18.20
C ASN A 53 7.24 6.99 18.71
N ILE A 54 7.42 6.03 17.80
CA ILE A 54 8.09 4.77 18.12
C ILE A 54 9.57 5.09 18.36
N ARG A 55 9.97 5.18 19.63
CA ARG A 55 11.33 5.62 20.04
C ARG A 55 12.40 4.53 19.94
N SER A 56 12.04 3.31 19.55
CA SER A 56 12.98 2.21 19.43
C SER A 56 14.10 2.53 18.44
N ILE A 57 15.35 2.32 18.85
CA ILE A 57 16.53 2.49 17.99
C ILE A 57 16.40 1.61 16.74
N SER A 58 15.88 0.40 16.89
CA SER A 58 15.68 -0.53 15.78
C SER A 58 14.65 -0.02 14.77
N PHE A 59 13.59 0.64 15.21
CA PHE A 59 12.64 1.28 14.28
C PHE A 59 13.30 2.41 13.48
N LYS A 60 14.14 3.23 14.13
CA LYS A 60 14.86 4.32 13.44
C LYS A 60 15.77 3.78 12.34
N GLU A 61 16.45 2.66 12.59
CA GLU A 61 17.28 1.97 11.59
C GLU A 61 16.44 1.44 10.44
N THR A 62 15.32 0.77 10.71
CA THR A 62 14.38 0.31 9.68
C THR A 62 13.87 1.49 8.85
N LEU A 63 13.45 2.59 9.50
CA LEU A 63 12.99 3.80 8.83
C LEU A 63 14.09 4.43 7.96
N ASN A 64 15.33 4.50 8.47
CA ASN A 64 16.46 5.03 7.71
C ASN A 64 16.82 4.16 6.51
N PHE A 65 16.74 2.84 6.65
CA PHE A 65 16.89 1.91 5.54
C PHE A 65 15.84 2.17 4.47
N VAL A 66 14.56 2.26 4.85
CA VAL A 66 13.47 2.57 3.90
C VAL A 66 13.68 3.93 3.25
N LYS A 67 14.05 4.98 4.01
CA LYS A 67 14.39 6.29 3.44
C LYS A 67 15.52 6.22 2.41
N LYS A 68 16.53 5.38 2.63
CA LYS A 68 17.66 5.24 1.70
C LYS A 68 17.28 4.47 0.42
N TYR A 69 16.42 3.46 0.52
CA TYR A 69 16.16 2.51 -0.57
C TYR A 69 14.75 2.58 -1.18
N HIS A 70 13.83 3.38 -0.65
CA HIS A 70 12.45 3.47 -1.15
C HIS A 70 12.37 3.78 -2.64
N GLY A 71 13.30 4.57 -3.17
CA GLY A 71 13.36 4.95 -4.58
C GLY A 71 13.36 3.75 -5.54
N TYR A 72 13.95 2.61 -5.14
CA TYR A 72 13.95 1.40 -5.96
C TYR A 72 12.56 0.76 -6.07
N VAL A 73 11.85 0.64 -4.94
CA VAL A 73 10.48 0.08 -4.92
C VAL A 73 9.50 1.03 -5.61
N MET A 74 9.67 2.34 -5.42
CA MET A 74 8.91 3.36 -6.12
C MET A 74 9.17 3.28 -7.64
N SER A 75 10.43 3.20 -8.07
CA SER A 75 10.78 3.03 -9.49
C SER A 75 10.18 1.76 -10.07
N PHE A 76 10.31 0.62 -9.38
CA PHE A 76 9.70 -0.64 -9.81
C PHE A 76 8.18 -0.52 -9.99
N GLY A 77 7.45 -0.10 -8.96
CA GLY A 77 5.99 0.02 -9.03
C GLY A 77 5.53 1.03 -10.07
N THR A 78 6.34 2.06 -10.32
CA THR A 78 5.99 3.11 -11.28
C THR A 78 6.38 2.76 -12.70
N VAL A 79 7.42 1.97 -12.95
CA VAL A 79 7.68 1.40 -14.28
C VAL A 79 6.64 0.32 -14.58
N TYR A 80 6.38 -0.56 -13.62
CA TYR A 80 5.40 -1.64 -13.76
C TYR A 80 3.98 -1.10 -14.00
N ASN A 81 3.61 0.00 -13.34
CA ASN A 81 2.30 0.67 -13.51
C ASN A 81 2.36 2.00 -14.30
N PHE A 82 3.48 2.26 -15.01
CA PHE A 82 3.61 3.18 -16.16
C PHE A 82 3.83 4.73 -15.99
N HIS A 83 4.54 5.26 -14.98
CA HIS A 83 5.32 6.54 -14.92
C HIS A 83 5.04 7.40 -13.67
N TYR A 84 6.07 7.68 -12.87
CA TYR A 84 6.05 8.66 -11.77
C TYR A 84 7.04 9.78 -12.04
N HIS A 85 6.58 11.02 -11.84
CA HIS A 85 7.47 12.17 -11.70
C HIS A 85 7.51 12.55 -10.21
N PRO A 86 8.60 12.25 -9.48
CA PRO A 86 8.80 12.79 -8.15
C PRO A 86 9.11 14.28 -8.30
N ALA A 87 8.07 15.11 -8.30
CA ALA A 87 8.22 16.37 -7.62
C ALA A 87 7.95 16.07 -6.15
N SER A 88 9.01 15.87 -5.37
CA SER A 88 8.89 15.73 -3.91
C SER A 88 8.30 17.02 -3.36
N HIS A 89 6.98 17.04 -3.20
CA HIS A 89 6.28 18.21 -2.72
C HIS A 89 6.14 18.13 -1.20
N ARG A 90 6.73 19.09 -0.49
CA ARG A 90 6.55 19.22 0.97
C ARG A 90 5.18 19.80 1.36
N ASN A 91 4.37 20.20 0.37
CA ASN A 91 3.06 20.76 0.59
C ASN A 91 2.06 19.66 0.97
N LYS A 92 1.62 19.67 2.23
CA LYS A 92 0.69 18.70 2.80
C LYS A 92 -0.67 18.67 2.10
N TYR A 93 -1.13 19.80 1.55
CA TYR A 93 -2.38 19.86 0.81
C TYR A 93 -2.25 19.20 -0.56
N TRP A 94 -1.08 19.29 -1.19
CA TRP A 94 -0.79 18.57 -2.42
C TRP A 94 -0.69 17.06 -2.18
N VAL A 95 -0.02 16.65 -1.10
CA VAL A 95 0.01 15.24 -0.67
C VAL A 95 -1.40 14.72 -0.41
N LEU A 96 -2.22 15.48 0.32
CA LEU A 96 -3.63 15.14 0.57
C LEU A 96 -4.42 15.00 -0.73
N LEU A 97 -4.23 15.93 -1.68
CA LEU A 97 -4.86 15.86 -3.00
C LEU A 97 -4.47 14.59 -3.73
N LEU A 98 -3.17 14.24 -3.77
CA LEU A 98 -2.70 13.01 -4.42
C LEU A 98 -3.23 11.76 -3.71
N GLU A 99 -3.28 11.75 -2.39
CA GLU A 99 -3.82 10.65 -1.59
C GLU A 99 -5.33 10.49 -1.80
N ALA A 100 -6.08 11.58 -1.94
CA ALA A 100 -7.49 11.55 -2.33
C ALA A 100 -7.69 11.16 -3.80
N TRP A 101 -6.77 11.57 -4.68
CA TRP A 101 -6.80 11.22 -6.10
C TRP A 101 -6.60 9.72 -6.30
N VAL A 102 -5.77 9.04 -5.50
CA VAL A 102 -5.63 7.58 -5.55
C VAL A 102 -6.97 6.87 -5.31
N PHE A 103 -7.79 7.38 -4.38
CA PHE A 103 -9.15 6.85 -4.16
C PHE A 103 -10.04 7.04 -5.40
N ILE A 104 -10.05 8.24 -6.00
CA ILE A 104 -10.86 8.55 -7.18
C ILE A 104 -10.40 7.71 -8.38
N HIS A 105 -9.09 7.76 -8.67
CA HIS A 105 -8.47 7.03 -9.77
C HIS A 105 -8.68 5.53 -9.63
N GLY A 106 -8.35 4.95 -8.47
CA GLY A 106 -8.49 3.52 -8.22
C GLY A 106 -9.93 3.02 -8.31
N THR A 107 -10.89 3.84 -7.87
CA THR A 107 -12.32 3.53 -8.05
C THR A 107 -12.69 3.55 -9.54
N LEU A 108 -12.31 4.61 -10.26
CA LEU A 108 -12.68 4.77 -11.67
C LEU A 108 -12.07 3.67 -12.55
N THR A 109 -10.78 3.34 -12.35
CA THR A 109 -10.12 2.26 -13.10
C THR A 109 -10.79 0.92 -12.85
N ALA A 110 -11.19 0.64 -11.61
CA ALA A 110 -11.84 -0.62 -11.26
C ALA A 110 -13.29 -0.72 -11.77
N VAL A 111 -13.97 0.41 -12.00
CA VAL A 111 -15.29 0.45 -12.65
C VAL A 111 -15.17 0.27 -14.16
N ILE A 112 -14.12 0.80 -14.78
CA ILE A 112 -13.88 0.69 -16.23
C ILE A 112 -13.34 -0.70 -16.58
N GLN A 113 -12.62 -1.36 -15.67
CA GLN A 113 -12.15 -2.72 -15.86
C GLN A 113 -13.32 -3.73 -15.73
N PRO A 114 -13.39 -4.75 -16.60
CA PRO A 114 -14.40 -5.79 -16.48
C PRO A 114 -14.27 -6.53 -15.14
N GLY A 115 -15.37 -6.62 -14.37
CA GLY A 115 -15.43 -7.33 -13.09
C GLY A 115 -16.37 -6.68 -12.07
N THR A 116 -16.58 -7.34 -10.93
CA THR A 116 -17.42 -6.83 -9.82
C THR A 116 -16.60 -6.34 -8.62
N ASN A 117 -15.29 -6.15 -8.82
CA ASN A 117 -14.32 -5.94 -7.74
C ASN A 117 -13.99 -4.46 -7.46
N TRP A 118 -14.71 -3.52 -8.07
CA TRP A 118 -14.56 -2.08 -7.80
C TRP A 118 -14.72 -1.71 -6.32
N GLN A 119 -15.53 -2.48 -5.60
CA GLN A 119 -15.77 -2.32 -4.16
C GLN A 119 -14.46 -2.45 -3.35
N ILE A 120 -13.53 -3.29 -3.82
CA ILE A 120 -12.24 -3.54 -3.16
C ILE A 120 -11.38 -2.27 -3.17
N PHE A 121 -11.26 -1.65 -4.33
CA PHE A 121 -10.47 -0.44 -4.51
C PHE A 121 -11.14 0.78 -3.89
N SER A 122 -12.46 0.93 -4.10
CA SER A 122 -13.18 2.11 -3.62
C SER A 122 -13.23 2.15 -2.08
N TYR A 123 -13.86 1.15 -1.45
CA TYR A 123 -13.99 1.13 0.00
C TYR A 123 -12.63 0.95 0.68
N GLY A 124 -11.73 0.15 0.10
CA GLY A 124 -10.39 -0.06 0.64
C GLY A 124 -9.56 1.22 0.72
N PHE A 125 -9.46 1.99 -0.37
CA PHE A 125 -8.73 3.27 -0.35
C PHE A 125 -9.41 4.33 0.51
N ALA A 126 -10.74 4.36 0.54
CA ALA A 126 -11.48 5.25 1.44
C ALA A 126 -11.15 4.96 2.91
N ILE A 127 -11.14 3.68 3.32
CA ILE A 127 -10.77 3.29 4.70
C ILE A 127 -9.36 3.76 5.02
N LEU A 128 -8.39 3.48 4.15
CA LEU A 128 -7.01 3.92 4.37
C LEU A 128 -6.99 5.44 4.56
N PHE A 129 -7.57 6.19 3.62
CA PHE A 129 -7.58 7.65 3.65
C PHE A 129 -8.12 8.20 4.97
N LEU A 130 -9.26 7.67 5.42
CA LEU A 130 -9.93 8.06 6.65
C LEU A 130 -9.16 7.65 7.91
N VAL A 131 -8.50 6.50 7.89
CA VAL A 131 -7.83 5.94 9.06
C VAL A 131 -6.42 6.51 9.22
N ASN A 132 -5.75 6.92 8.14
CA ASN A 132 -4.33 7.28 8.19
C ASN A 132 -3.97 8.59 7.46
N GLN A 133 -4.28 8.72 6.17
CA GLN A 133 -3.79 9.80 5.31
C GLN A 133 -4.22 11.19 5.81
N ILE A 134 -5.49 11.34 6.20
CA ILE A 134 -6.05 12.63 6.64
C ILE A 134 -5.34 13.23 7.88
N TYR A 135 -4.66 12.40 8.69
CA TYR A 135 -4.00 12.79 9.94
C TYR A 135 -2.65 13.49 9.77
N ASP A 136 -2.15 13.65 8.55
CA ASP A 136 -1.00 14.52 8.25
C ASP A 136 -1.39 16.01 8.21
N THR A 137 -2.69 16.30 8.05
CA THR A 137 -3.26 17.65 7.96
C THR A 137 -3.75 18.16 9.32
N PRO A 138 -3.96 19.48 9.50
CA PRO A 138 -4.61 20.00 10.71
C PRO A 138 -6.13 19.75 10.75
N ILE A 139 -6.73 19.18 9.70
CA ILE A 139 -8.19 19.02 9.56
C ILE A 139 -8.80 18.24 10.74
N PRO A 140 -8.27 17.07 11.15
CA PRO A 140 -8.84 16.32 12.28
C PRO A 140 -8.85 17.10 13.60
N LYS A 141 -7.94 18.06 13.76
CA LYS A 141 -7.85 18.90 14.97
C LYS A 141 -8.72 20.15 14.89
N ARG A 142 -8.79 20.79 13.72
CA ARG A 142 -9.52 22.06 13.53
C ARG A 142 -11.01 21.86 13.24
N HIS A 143 -11.36 20.79 12.53
CA HIS A 143 -12.72 20.51 12.10
C HIS A 143 -13.10 19.05 12.42
N PRO A 144 -13.21 18.67 13.70
CA PRO A 144 -13.57 17.31 14.10
C PRO A 144 -14.96 16.92 13.58
N TRP A 145 -15.89 17.87 13.50
CA TRP A 145 -17.23 17.65 12.94
C TRP A 145 -17.19 17.27 11.46
N PHE A 146 -16.32 17.89 10.66
CA PHE A 146 -16.14 17.52 9.26
C PHE A 146 -15.66 16.07 9.13
N LEU A 147 -14.74 15.65 10.00
CA LEU A 147 -14.26 14.27 10.05
C LEU A 147 -15.38 13.30 10.44
N ALA A 148 -16.18 13.66 11.45
CA ALA A 148 -17.33 12.86 11.89
C ALA A 148 -18.37 12.71 10.77
N THR A 149 -18.67 13.77 10.04
CA THR A 149 -19.54 13.72 8.85
C THR A 149 -18.98 12.78 7.80
N LEU A 150 -17.68 12.86 7.52
CA LEU A 150 -17.03 12.00 6.53
C LEU A 150 -17.08 10.51 6.93
N TYR A 151 -16.84 10.19 8.20
CA TYR A 151 -17.03 8.83 8.72
C TYR A 151 -18.48 8.38 8.63
N ALA A 152 -19.45 9.21 9.01
CA ALA A 152 -20.87 8.88 8.95
C ALA A 152 -21.33 8.60 7.51
N LEU A 153 -20.94 9.46 6.55
CA LEU A 153 -21.23 9.27 5.13
C LEU A 153 -20.61 7.99 4.61
N PHE A 154 -19.35 7.68 5.00
CA PHE A 154 -18.70 6.44 4.63
C PHE A 154 -19.43 5.22 5.20
N SER A 155 -19.84 5.25 6.47
CA SER A 155 -20.62 4.17 7.10
C SER A 155 -21.96 3.94 6.41
N VAL A 156 -22.67 5.01 6.04
CA VAL A 156 -23.92 4.91 5.28
C VAL A 156 -23.66 4.32 3.89
N ALA A 157 -22.62 4.78 3.18
CA ALA A 157 -22.25 4.25 1.88
C ALA A 157 -21.94 2.74 1.93
N VAL A 158 -21.18 2.29 2.94
CA VAL A 158 -20.91 0.86 3.18
C VAL A 158 -22.21 0.10 3.47
N ALA A 159 -23.07 0.62 4.34
CA ALA A 159 -24.33 -0.04 4.69
C ALA A 159 -25.26 -0.20 3.48
N LEU A 160 -25.31 0.79 2.59
CA LEU A 160 -26.06 0.72 1.34
C LEU A 160 -25.39 -0.24 0.33
N GLY A 161 -24.07 -0.15 0.17
CA GLY A 161 -23.31 -0.95 -0.80
C GLY A 161 -23.31 -2.45 -0.51
N PHE A 162 -23.35 -2.84 0.77
CA PHE A 162 -23.39 -4.24 1.21
C PHE A 162 -24.77 -4.66 1.74
N ARG A 163 -25.83 -3.89 1.44
CA ARG A 163 -27.21 -4.22 1.88
C ARG A 163 -27.68 -5.59 1.38
N GLN A 164 -27.33 -5.93 0.15
CA GLN A 164 -27.73 -7.18 -0.51
C GLN A 164 -26.57 -8.16 -0.69
N ASN A 165 -25.33 -7.67 -0.65
CA ASN A 165 -24.13 -8.46 -0.83
C ASN A 165 -23.36 -8.50 0.49
N HIS A 166 -23.17 -9.67 1.09
CA HIS A 166 -22.46 -9.84 2.36
C HIS A 166 -20.95 -10.13 2.20
N ALA A 167 -20.38 -9.86 1.01
CA ALA A 167 -18.95 -9.97 0.74
C ALA A 167 -18.14 -8.84 1.40
N TYR A 168 -18.29 -8.63 2.72
CA TYR A 168 -17.64 -7.57 3.49
C TYR A 168 -16.12 -7.61 3.41
N TYR A 169 -15.54 -8.77 3.09
CA TYR A 169 -14.10 -8.91 2.88
C TYR A 169 -13.60 -7.93 1.81
N LYS A 170 -14.44 -7.59 0.80
CA LYS A 170 -14.06 -6.69 -0.29
C LYS A 170 -13.63 -5.32 0.23
N MET A 171 -14.38 -4.73 1.17
CA MET A 171 -14.00 -3.43 1.72
C MET A 171 -12.74 -3.49 2.59
N THR A 172 -12.48 -4.60 3.28
CA THR A 172 -11.34 -4.72 4.20
C THR A 172 -10.07 -5.27 3.55
N PHE A 173 -10.16 -5.81 2.33
CA PHE A 173 -9.06 -6.53 1.69
C PHE A 173 -7.78 -5.69 1.59
N ILE A 174 -7.86 -4.50 0.98
CA ILE A 174 -6.70 -3.60 0.85
C ILE A 174 -6.17 -3.15 2.22
N PRO A 175 -7.00 -2.62 3.15
CA PRO A 175 -6.52 -2.25 4.48
C PRO A 175 -5.82 -3.38 5.22
N ILE A 176 -6.42 -4.58 5.27
CA ILE A 176 -5.86 -5.74 5.98
C ILE A 176 -4.54 -6.14 5.33
N ALA A 177 -4.49 -6.33 4.01
CA ALA A 177 -3.28 -6.71 3.30
C ALA A 177 -2.15 -5.70 3.54
N GLN A 178 -2.47 -4.40 3.47
CA GLN A 178 -1.50 -3.34 3.67
C GLN A 178 -0.99 -3.25 5.10
N TYR A 179 -1.86 -3.35 6.11
CA TYR A 179 -1.45 -3.34 7.51
C TYR A 179 -0.66 -4.60 7.88
N LEU A 180 -1.04 -5.77 7.38
CA LEU A 180 -0.27 -7.00 7.58
C LEU A 180 1.13 -6.87 6.97
N CYS A 181 1.24 -6.39 5.73
CA CYS A 181 2.53 -6.18 5.08
C CYS A 181 3.36 -5.13 5.84
N LEU A 182 2.74 -4.02 6.27
CA LEU A 182 3.39 -2.99 7.09
C LEU A 182 3.98 -3.59 8.39
N LEU A 183 3.18 -4.34 9.13
CA LEU A 183 3.60 -4.96 10.39
C LEU A 183 4.70 -5.99 10.17
N THR A 184 4.62 -6.79 9.11
CA THR A 184 5.66 -7.75 8.74
C THR A 184 6.98 -7.05 8.38
N CYS A 185 6.94 -6.02 7.53
CA CYS A 185 8.14 -5.27 7.13
C CYS A 185 8.81 -4.59 8.34
N ILE A 186 8.02 -3.94 9.19
CA ILE A 186 8.53 -3.28 10.39
C ILE A 186 9.03 -4.32 11.40
N GLY A 187 8.26 -5.38 11.65
CA GLY A 187 8.58 -6.42 12.62
C GLY A 187 9.87 -7.15 12.28
N ILE A 188 10.01 -7.60 11.03
CA ILE A 188 11.22 -8.27 10.54
C ILE A 188 12.41 -7.30 10.52
N GLY A 189 12.21 -6.07 10.07
CA GLY A 189 13.24 -5.03 10.08
C GLY A 189 13.77 -4.75 11.48
N MET A 190 12.88 -4.59 12.46
CA MET A 190 13.25 -4.38 13.86
C MET A 190 13.93 -5.61 14.45
N ALA A 191 13.36 -6.81 14.26
CA ALA A 191 13.93 -8.06 14.77
C ALA A 191 15.35 -8.30 14.22
N THR A 192 15.55 -8.06 12.92
CA THR A 192 16.85 -8.18 12.26
C THR A 192 17.85 -7.18 12.84
N SER A 193 17.45 -5.92 13.02
CA SER A 193 18.28 -4.88 13.66
C SER A 193 18.65 -5.28 15.10
N MET A 194 17.69 -5.73 15.89
CA MET A 194 17.90 -6.14 17.28
C MET A 194 18.86 -7.33 17.38
N LEU A 195 18.69 -8.34 16.53
CA LEU A 195 19.54 -9.52 16.53
C LEU A 195 20.94 -9.21 16.00
N ALA A 196 21.06 -8.43 14.92
CA ALA A 196 22.35 -8.01 14.37
C ALA A 196 23.21 -7.30 15.42
N LYS A 197 22.61 -6.45 16.27
CA LYS A 197 23.32 -5.76 17.36
C LYS A 197 23.85 -6.69 18.45
N ARG A 198 23.25 -7.87 18.64
CA ARG A 198 23.75 -8.88 19.59
C ARG A 198 24.95 -9.64 19.05
N LEU A 199 25.20 -9.60 17.73
CA LEU A 199 26.31 -10.30 17.09
C LEU A 199 27.56 -9.43 17.15
N LYS A 200 28.64 -9.97 17.73
CA LYS A 200 29.94 -9.28 17.88
C LYS A 200 30.65 -9.06 16.54
N TYR A 201 30.51 -9.99 15.60
CA TYR A 201 31.26 -9.99 14.34
C TYR A 201 30.42 -9.44 13.18
N TYR A 202 30.99 -8.50 12.43
CA TYR A 202 30.34 -7.86 11.30
C TYR A 202 29.98 -8.84 10.17
N TYR A 203 30.78 -9.89 9.95
CA TYR A 203 30.46 -10.92 8.97
C TYR A 203 29.16 -11.67 9.31
N LEU A 204 28.95 -12.01 10.60
CA LEU A 204 27.72 -12.67 11.07
C LEU A 204 26.49 -11.77 10.91
N GLN A 205 26.64 -10.46 11.15
CA GLN A 205 25.58 -9.49 10.91
C GLN A 205 25.17 -9.46 9.44
N ARG A 206 26.14 -9.43 8.51
CA ARG A 206 25.88 -9.48 7.07
C ARG A 206 25.19 -10.78 6.67
N MET A 207 25.68 -11.92 7.16
CA MET A 207 25.07 -13.21 6.88
C MET A 207 23.61 -13.27 7.36
N LEU A 208 23.33 -12.76 8.56
CA LEU A 208 21.96 -12.66 9.07
C LEU A 208 21.07 -11.82 8.14
N ILE A 209 21.53 -10.64 7.74
CA ILE A 209 20.75 -9.74 6.86
C ILE A 209 20.48 -10.41 5.52
N VAL A 210 21.49 -11.03 4.91
CA VAL A 210 21.36 -11.75 3.63
C VAL A 210 20.40 -12.94 3.78
N PHE A 211 20.52 -13.70 4.86
CA PHE A 211 19.64 -14.83 5.14
C PHE A 211 18.18 -14.39 5.28
N VAL A 212 17.91 -13.33 6.06
CA VAL A 212 16.56 -12.77 6.22
C VAL A 212 16.02 -12.24 4.88
N TYR A 213 16.86 -11.56 4.09
CA TYR A 213 16.49 -11.07 2.76
C TYR A 213 16.09 -12.19 1.82
N ILE A 214 16.92 -13.24 1.71
CA ILE A 214 16.64 -14.40 0.86
C ILE A 214 15.39 -15.12 1.36
N GLY A 215 15.25 -15.33 2.66
CA GLY A 215 14.06 -15.96 3.24
C GLY A 215 12.77 -15.21 2.90
N MET A 216 12.79 -13.87 3.02
CA MET A 216 11.64 -13.02 2.65
C MET A 216 11.35 -13.05 1.15
N ALA A 217 12.38 -12.91 0.31
CA ALA A 217 12.21 -12.93 -1.14
C ALA A 217 11.67 -14.28 -1.64
N SER A 218 12.19 -15.39 -1.09
CA SER A 218 11.69 -16.73 -1.37
C SER A 218 10.27 -16.91 -0.88
N GLY A 219 9.94 -16.46 0.34
CA GLY A 219 8.59 -16.56 0.89
C GLY A 219 7.55 -15.81 0.05
N VAL A 220 7.85 -14.59 -0.39
CA VAL A 220 6.98 -13.82 -1.29
C VAL A 220 6.85 -14.49 -2.65
N THR A 221 7.96 -14.95 -3.24
CA THR A 221 7.95 -15.62 -4.55
C THR A 221 7.16 -16.92 -4.52
N ILE A 222 7.37 -17.76 -3.49
CA ILE A 222 6.65 -19.02 -3.31
C ILE A 222 5.16 -18.74 -3.04
N GLY A 223 4.85 -17.77 -2.18
CA GLY A 223 3.46 -17.37 -1.92
C GLY A 223 2.74 -16.93 -3.19
N LEU A 224 3.37 -16.08 -4.00
CA LEU A 224 2.84 -15.66 -5.29
C LEU A 224 2.68 -16.83 -6.25
N ALA A 225 3.66 -17.74 -6.34
CA ALA A 225 3.59 -18.92 -7.19
C ALA A 225 2.43 -19.85 -6.78
N ILE A 226 2.22 -20.06 -5.48
CA ILE A 226 1.10 -20.87 -4.96
C ILE A 226 -0.25 -20.24 -5.32
N VAL A 227 -0.38 -18.91 -5.20
CA VAL A 227 -1.60 -18.20 -5.57
C VAL A 227 -1.85 -18.29 -7.08
N LEU A 228 -0.84 -18.03 -7.91
CA LEU A 228 -0.94 -18.08 -9.36
C LEU A 228 -1.16 -19.50 -9.91
N ALA A 229 -0.68 -20.53 -9.22
CA ALA A 229 -0.94 -21.92 -9.56
C ALA A 229 -2.39 -22.36 -9.26
N GLY A 230 -3.22 -21.50 -8.63
CA GLY A 230 -4.60 -21.81 -8.27
C GLY A 230 -4.73 -22.73 -7.06
N ASN A 231 -3.61 -23.06 -6.39
CA ASN A 231 -3.58 -23.93 -5.20
C ASN A 231 -4.18 -23.25 -3.96
N LEU A 232 -4.34 -21.93 -4.01
CA LEU A 232 -4.87 -21.13 -2.90
C LEU A 232 -5.94 -20.18 -3.43
N LYS A 233 -7.18 -20.66 -3.43
CA LYS A 233 -8.36 -19.84 -3.74
C LYS A 233 -8.70 -19.00 -2.51
N VAL A 234 -8.30 -17.74 -2.52
CA VAL A 234 -8.58 -16.82 -1.39
C VAL A 234 -10.07 -16.44 -1.37
N TYR A 235 -10.68 -16.24 -2.54
CA TYR A 235 -12.11 -15.99 -2.70
C TYR A 235 -12.63 -16.68 -3.98
N ASN A 236 -13.90 -17.10 -3.99
CA ASN A 236 -14.54 -17.75 -5.14
C ASN A 236 -14.95 -16.78 -6.26
N ASP A 237 -14.61 -15.50 -6.13
CA ASP A 237 -15.12 -14.41 -6.97
C ASP A 237 -14.00 -13.75 -7.83
N TYR A 238 -12.81 -14.38 -7.87
CA TYR A 238 -11.66 -14.00 -8.69
C TYR A 238 -11.40 -15.02 -9.78
#